data_AF-A0A0N1LKG8-F1
#
_entry.id   AF-A0A0N1LKG8-F1
#
_cell.length_a   1.000
_cell.length_b   1.000
_cell.length_c   1.000
_cell.angle_alpha   90.00
_cell.angle_beta   90.00
_cell.angle_gamma   90.00
#
_symmetry.space_group_name_H-M   'P 1'
#
loop_
_entity.id
_entity.type
_entity.pdbx_description
1 polymer ?
#
loop_
_entity_poly.entity_id
_entity_poly.type
_entity_poly.pdbx_seq_one_letter_code
_entity_poly.pdbx_strand_id
1 'polypeptide(L)' 'MAPKKKYTETQLVRFLEGTLTHIDGLCARVESRADFIRLAVDKEIRHRESLAKKKSAPSEN' A
#
# COMPACT_ATOMS: atom_id res chain seq x y z
N MET A 1 2.64 -22.37 -20.07
CA MET A 1 1.91 -21.78 -18.92
C MET A 1 2.92 -21.11 -18.01
N ALA A 2 2.88 -19.78 -17.85
CA ALA A 2 3.76 -19.10 -16.91
C ALA A 2 3.44 -19.57 -15.47
N PRO A 3 4.44 -19.80 -14.62
CA PRO A 3 4.21 -20.23 -13.24
C PRO A 3 3.37 -19.16 -12.54
N LYS A 4 2.22 -19.56 -11.99
CA LYS A 4 1.40 -18.70 -11.14
C LYS A 4 2.27 -18.31 -9.93
N LYS A 5 2.63 -17.03 -9.82
CA LYS A 5 3.36 -16.51 -8.66
C LYS A 5 2.58 -16.91 -7.41
N LYS A 6 3.21 -17.72 -6.56
CA LYS A 6 2.67 -18.01 -5.22
C LYS A 6 2.81 -16.73 -4.41
N TYR A 7 1.69 -16.06 -4.13
CA TYR A 7 1.67 -14.95 -3.19
C TYR A 7 1.83 -15.55 -1.79
N THR A 8 2.98 -15.30 -1.17
CA THR A 8 3.19 -15.61 0.24
C THR A 8 2.54 -14.51 1.07
N GLU A 9 1.95 -14.86 2.22
CA GLU A 9 1.29 -13.89 3.13
C GLU A 9 2.27 -12.84 3.68
N THR A 10 3.58 -13.08 3.56
CA THR A 10 4.65 -12.17 3.95
C THR A 10 5.56 -11.91 2.76
N GLN A 11 5.94 -10.66 2.55
CA GLN A 11 6.90 -10.23 1.53
C GLN A 11 7.96 -9.33 2.17
N LEU A 12 9.23 -9.57 1.85
CA LEU A 12 10.33 -8.69 2.25
C LEU A 12 10.38 -7.47 1.32
N VAL A 13 10.43 -6.29 1.90
CA VAL A 13 10.53 -5.01 1.18
C VAL A 13 11.73 -4.25 1.71
N ARG A 14 12.50 -3.65 0.80
CA ARG A 14 13.64 -2.79 1.15
C ARG A 14 13.20 -1.33 1.04
N PHE A 15 13.51 -0.56 2.06
CA PHE A 15 13.33 0.89 2.06
C PHE A 15 14.68 1.58 2.07
N LEU A 16 14.67 2.86 1.71
CA LEU A 16 15.82 3.73 1.95
C LEU A 16 16.10 3.79 3.45
N GLU A 17 17.37 3.94 3.78
CA GLU A 17 17.83 4.06 5.16
C GLU A 17 17.07 5.19 5.89
N GLY A 18 16.74 4.96 7.17
CA GLY A 18 15.96 5.90 7.98
C GLY A 18 14.45 5.91 7.73
N THR A 19 13.95 5.33 6.64
CA THR A 19 12.50 5.31 6.34
C THR A 19 11.70 4.55 7.40
N LEU A 20 12.18 3.37 7.80
CA LEU A 20 11.51 2.58 8.84
C LEU A 20 11.57 3.27 10.21
N THR A 21 12.67 3.93 10.54
CA THR A 21 12.82 4.72 11.77
C THR A 21 11.85 5.91 11.80
N HIS A 22 11.66 6.56 10.65
CA HIS A 22 10.67 7.63 10.53
C HIS A 22 9.25 7.08 10.71
N ILE A 23 8.93 5.93 10.10
CA ILE A 23 7.64 5.25 10.30
C ILE A 23 7.43 4.85 11.76
N ASP A 24 8.48 4.37 12.44
CA ASP A 24 8.43 4.02 13.86
C ASP A 24 8.10 5.26 14.72
N GLY A 25 8.58 6.44 14.33
CA GLY A 25 8.22 7.71 14.98
C GLY A 25 6.77 8.16 14.75
N LEU A 26 6.16 7.75 13.63
CA LEU A 26 4.76 8.03 13.31
C LEU A 26 3.79 7.01 13.95
N CYS A 27 4.24 5.78 14.15
CA CYS A 27 3.47 4.73 14.83
C CYS A 27 3.42 5.03 16.34
N ALA A 28 2.35 5.67 16.82
CA ALA A 28 2.18 5.93 18.24
C ALA A 28 1.98 4.61 19.01
N ARG A 29 3.01 4.20 19.77
CA ARG A 29 3.13 3.22 20.89
C ARG A 29 2.31 1.90 20.96
N VAL A 30 1.28 1.68 20.15
CA VAL A 30 0.39 0.50 20.23
C VAL A 30 0.06 -0.11 18.87
N GLU A 31 0.45 0.52 17.77
CA GLU A 31 0.26 -0.04 16.43
C GLU A 31 1.50 -0.79 15.94
N SER A 32 1.28 -2.01 15.43
CA SER A 32 2.30 -2.76 14.70
C SER A 32 2.68 -2.02 13.43
N ARG A 33 3.98 -1.78 13.20
CA ARG A 33 4.49 -1.18 11.96
C ARG A 33 3.98 -1.88 10.71
N ALA A 34 3.82 -3.20 10.75
CA ALA A 34 3.30 -3.95 9.61
C ALA A 34 1.84 -3.59 9.31
N ASP A 35 1.02 -3.41 10.34
CA ASP A 35 -0.39 -3.04 10.18
C ASP A 35 -0.54 -1.60 9.70
N PHE A 36 0.29 -0.69 10.22
CA PHE A 36 0.38 0.67 9.71
C PHE A 36 0.68 0.71 8.21
N ILE A 37 1.70 -0.05 7.77
CA ILE A 37 2.07 -0.15 6.35
C ILE A 37 0.94 -0.77 5.52
N ARG A 38 0.30 -1.85 6.01
CA ARG A 38 -0.84 -2.49 5.32
C ARG A 38 -1.98 -1.50 5.09
N LEU A 39 -2.39 -0.77 6.12
CA LEU A 39 -3.47 0.22 6.05
C LEU A 39 -3.15 1.36 5.07
N ALA A 40 -1.91 1.84 5.09
CA ALA A 40 -1.46 2.89 4.16
C ALA A 40 -1.51 2.41 2.71
N VAL A 41 -1.06 1.18 2.43
CA VAL A 41 -1.10 0.58 1.09
C VAL A 41 -2.52 0.37 0.61
N ASP A 42 -3.41 -0.18 1.43
CA ASP A 42 -4.82 -0.41 1.07
C ASP A 42 -5.54 0.90 0.73
N LYS A 43 -5.27 1.96 1.50
CA LYS A 43 -5.83 3.29 1.25
C LYS A 43 -5.37 3.83 -0.11
N GLU A 44 -4.08 3.68 -0.43
CA GLU A 44 -3.50 4.13 -1.69
C GLU A 44 -4.03 3.33 -2.89
N ILE A 45 -4.20 2.01 -2.76
CA ILE A 45 -4.81 1.17 -3.80
C ILE A 45 -6.23 1.67 -4.12
N ARG A 46 -7.07 1.84 -3.09
CA ARG A 46 -8.44 2.34 -3.26
C ARG A 46 -8.47 3.73 -3.88
N HIS A 47 -7.53 4.60 -3.50
CA HIS A 47 -7.42 5.92 -4.09
C HIS A 47 -7.13 5.85 -5.59
N ARG A 48 -6.16 5.03 -6.00
CA ARG A 48 -5.83 4.81 -7.42
C ARG A 48 -6.99 4.21 -8.20
N GLU A 49 -7.70 3.25 -7.63
CA GLU A 49 -8.89 2.66 -8.24
C GLU A 49 -9.99 3.71 -8.42
N SER A 50 -10.22 4.57 -7.43
CA SER A 50 -11.18 5.68 -7.53
C SER A 50 -10.79 6.66 -8.64
N LEU A 51 -9.51 7.03 -8.73
CA LEU A 51 -9.01 7.90 -9.80
C LEU A 51 -9.14 7.26 -11.18
N ALA A 52 -8.86 5.96 -11.29
CA ALA A 52 -9.03 5.21 -12.53
C ALA A 52 -10.49 5.20 -12.98
N LYS A 53 -11.43 4.95 -12.06
CA LYS A 53 -12.88 4.99 -12.34
C LYS A 53 -13.36 6.37 -12.78
N LYS A 54 -12.85 7.44 -12.16
CA LYS A 54 -13.16 8.83 -12.56
C LYS A 54 -12.64 9.15 -13.96
N LYS A 55 -11.48 8.64 -14.35
CA LYS A 55 -10.92 8.82 -15.70
C LYS A 55 -11.67 8.04 -16.78
N SER A 56 -12.31 6.93 -16.41
CA SER A 56 -13.08 6.09 -17.34
C SER A 56 -14.57 6.42 -17.42
N ALA A 57 -15.08 7.32 -16.57
CA ALA A 57 -16.45 7.79 -16.67
C ALA A 57 -16.55 8.77 -17.87
N PRO A 58 -17.43 8.54 -18.86
CA PRO A 58 -17.62 9.49 -19.94
C PRO A 58 -18.14 10.80 -19.35
N SER A 59 -17.42 11.88 -19.62
CA SER A 59 -17.92 13.24 -19.43
C SER A 59 -19.07 13.42 -20.42
N GLU A 60 -20.31 13.15 -20.01
CA GLU A 60 -21.49 13.62 -20.73
C GLU A 60 -21.44 15.15 -20.75
N ASN A 61 -21.29 15.71 -21.93
CA ASN A 61 -21.43 17.13 -22.26
C ASN A 61 -22.38 17.26 -23.43
#